data_AF-A0A0F9LPM5-F1
#
_entry.id   AF-A0A0F9LPM5-F1
#
_cell.length_a   1.000
_cell.length_b   1.000
_cell.length_c   1.000
_cell.angle_alpha   90.00
_cell.angle_beta   90.00
_cell.angle_gamma   90.00
#
_symmetry.space_group_name_H-M   'P 1'
#
loop_
_entity.id
_entity.type
_entity.pdbx_description
1 polymer ?
#
loop_
_entity_poly.entity_id
_entity_poly.type
_entity_poly.pdbx_seq_one_letter_code
_entity_poly.pdbx_strand_id
1 'polypeptide(L)' 'MKIAIFSDVHGNIIALKQFLEAVKEQVQSYVCLGDIVNYGPWNDQCLSPGGQFHSE' A
#
# COMPACT_ATOMS: atom_id res chain seq x y z
N MET A 1 11.52 -4.10 -16.02
CA MET A 1 10.95 -4.33 -14.69
C MET A 1 10.56 -2.99 -14.09
N LYS A 2 9.32 -2.82 -13.64
CA LYS A 2 8.78 -1.59 -13.03
C LYS A 2 8.34 -1.91 -11.60
N ILE A 3 8.73 -1.06 -10.66
CA ILE A 3 8.42 -1.20 -9.23
C ILE A 3 7.70 0.07 -8.78
N ALA A 4 6.59 -0.09 -8.07
CA ALA A 4 5.90 1.01 -7.38
C ALA A 4 6.54 1.21 -5.99
N ILE A 5 7.00 2.42 -5.70
CA ILE A 5 7.55 2.78 -4.39
C ILE A 5 6.62 3.81 -3.75
N PHE A 6 6.22 3.58 -2.50
CA PHE A 6 5.30 4.46 -1.77
C PHE A 6 5.62 4.47 -0.27
N SER A 7 5.06 5.43 0.46
CA SER A 7 5.28 5.70 1.89
C SER A 7 4.09 6.46 2.47
N ASP A 8 4.10 6.69 3.79
CA ASP A 8 3.25 7.69 4.46
C ASP A 8 1.74 7.48 4.24
N VAL A 9 1.29 6.22 4.36
CA VAL A 9 -0.13 5.89 4.26
C VAL A 9 -0.90 6.37 5.50
N HIS A 10 -0.28 6.31 6.68
CA HIS A 10 -0.86 6.79 7.95
C HIS A 10 -2.32 6.37 8.15
N GLY A 11 -2.61 5.07 8.04
CA GLY A 11 -3.94 4.52 8.26
C GLY A 11 -5.00 4.97 7.24
N ASN A 12 -4.60 5.52 6.09
CA ASN A 12 -5.50 5.95 5.01
C ASN A 12 -5.72 4.85 3.97
N ILE A 13 -6.61 3.91 4.30
CA ILE A 13 -6.92 2.78 3.40
C ILE A 13 -7.52 3.22 2.06
N ILE A 14 -8.21 4.37 2.00
CA ILE A 14 -8.82 4.87 0.77
C ILE A 14 -7.74 5.31 -0.21
N ALA A 15 -6.75 6.08 0.26
CA ALA A 15 -5.62 6.50 -0.56
C ALA A 15 -4.78 5.29 -1.02
N LEU A 16 -4.50 4.34 -0.11
CA LEU A 16 -3.75 3.13 -0.45
C LEU A 16 -4.45 2.32 -1.56
N LYS A 17 -5.77 2.09 -1.44
CA LYS A 17 -6.53 1.36 -2.47
C LYS A 17 -6.53 2.07 -3.82
N GLN A 18 -6.69 3.40 -3.83
CA GLN A 18 -6.65 4.18 -5.06
C GLN A 18 -5.27 4.11 -5.72
N PHE A 19 -4.20 4.21 -4.95
CA PHE A 19 -2.84 4.07 -5.45
C PHE A 19 -2.60 2.70 -6.07
N LEU A 20 -2.91 1.62 -5.34
CA LEU A 20 -2.73 0.24 -5.82
C LEU A 20 -3.50 0.01 -7.12
N GLU A 21 -4.75 0.42 -7.20
CA GLU A 21 -5.58 0.29 -8.40
C GLU A 21 -4.99 1.05 -9.60
N ALA A 22 -4.44 2.25 -9.38
CA ALA A 22 -3.88 3.08 -10.44
C ALA A 22 -2.60 2.49 -11.07
N VAL A 23 -1.83 1.71 -10.31
CA VAL A 23 -0.52 1.20 -10.76
C VAL A 23 -0.50 -0.30 -11.05
N LYS A 24 -1.53 -1.07 -10.67
CA LYS A 24 -1.53 -2.55 -10.72
C LYS A 24 -1.17 -3.17 -12.06
N GLU A 25 -1.54 -2.54 -13.18
CA GLU A 25 -1.26 -3.05 -14.54
C GLU A 25 0.11 -2.61 -15.06
N GLN A 26 0.79 -1.70 -14.35
CA GLN A 26 2.01 -1.05 -14.80
C GLN A 26 3.26 -1.55 -14.08
N VAL A 27 3.11 -2.22 -12.94
CA VAL A 27 4.22 -2.62 -12.07
C VAL A 27 4.21 -4.12 -11.79
N GLN A 28 5.38 -4.69 -11.56
CA GLN A 28 5.52 -6.11 -11.17
C GLN A 28 5.67 -6.28 -9.66
N SER A 29 6.06 -5.23 -8.94
CA SER A 29 6.32 -5.31 -7.51
C SER A 29 6.09 -3.97 -6.82
N TYR A 30 5.91 -4.02 -5.51
CA TYR A 30 5.70 -2.86 -4.64
C TYR A 30 6.75 -2.82 -3.55
N VAL A 31 7.19 -1.61 -3.18
CA VAL A 31 8.05 -1.36 -2.03
C VAL A 31 7.41 -0.26 -1.18
N CYS A 32 7.15 -0.55 0.08
CA CYS A 32 6.72 0.43 1.06
C CYS A 32 7.92 0.88 1.90
N LEU A 33 8.13 2.20 2.02
CA LEU A 33 9.24 2.77 2.79
C LEU A 33 8.92 2.89 4.29
N GLY A 34 7.65 2.76 4.69
CA GLY A 34 7.23 2.86 6.09
C GLY A 34 5.98 3.72 6.26
N ASP A 35 5.71 4.09 7.52
CA ASP A 35 4.62 4.97 7.93
C ASP A 35 3.24 4.55 7.40
N ILE A 36 2.97 3.24 7.49
CA ILE A 36 1.69 2.65 7.10
C ILE A 36 0.57 2.98 8.08
N VAL A 37 0.90 3.09 9.37
CA VAL A 37 -0.08 3.26 10.46
C VAL A 37 0.08 4.61 11.15
N ASN A 38 -0.74 4.83 12.18
CA ASN A 38 -0.84 6.03 12.99
C ASN A 38 -1.59 7.16 12.25
N TYR A 39 -2.18 8.11 12.99
CA TYR A 39 -3.03 9.22 12.53
C TYR A 39 -4.38 8.84 11.90
N GLY A 40 -4.41 7.95 10.91
CA GLY A 40 -5.64 7.53 10.23
C GLY A 40 -6.41 6.44 10.97
N PRO A 41 -7.72 6.31 10.70
CA PRO A 41 -8.57 5.40 11.45
C PRO A 41 -8.45 3.92 11.01
N TRP A 42 -7.80 3.63 9.89
CA TRP A 42 -7.80 2.29 9.28
C TRP A 42 -6.45 1.57 9.33
N ASN A 43 -5.77 1.65 10.48
CA ASN A 43 -4.45 1.04 10.68
C ASN A 43 -4.46 -0.47 10.36
N ASP A 44 -5.39 -1.22 10.93
CA ASP A 44 -5.49 -2.67 10.75
C ASP A 44 -5.79 -3.05 9.30
N GLN A 45 -6.62 -2.25 8.61
CA GLN A 45 -6.96 -2.50 7.21
C GLN A 45 -5.78 -2.19 6.29
N CYS A 46 -4.88 -1.27 6.67
CA CYS A 46 -3.66 -0.99 5.92
C CYS A 46 -2.57 -2.07 6.15
N LEU A 47 -2.60 -2.79 7.29
CA LEU A 47 -1.66 -3.87 7.62
C LEU A 47 -2.16 -5.28 7.27
N SER A 48 -3.48 -5.48 7.18
CA SER A 48 -4.08 -6.80 6.96
C SER A 48 -3.66 -7.39 5.60
N PRO A 49 -3.55 -8.73 5.45
CA PRO A 49 -3.19 -9.41 4.19
C PRO A 49 -4.12 -9.14 2.99
N GLY A 50 -5.28 -8.51 3.21
CA GLY A 50 -6.08 -7.92 2.13
C GLY A 50 -5.41 -6.71 1.47
N GLY A 51 -4.38 -6.15 2.11
CA GLY A 51 -3.33 -5.32 1.55
C GLY A 51 -2.31 -6.23 0.87
N GLN A 52 -2.41 -6.28 -0.45
CA GLN A 52 -1.79 -7.23 -1.39
C GLN A 52 -0.25 -7.22 -1.40
N PHE A 53 0.40 -7.57 -0.29
CA PHE A 53 1.85 -7.78 -0.23
C PHE A 53 2.13 -9.28 -0.06
N HIS A 54 1.88 -10.04 -1.11
CA HIS A 54 2.48 -11.36 -1.25
C HIS A 54 3.91 -11.16 -1.74
N SER A 55 4.89 -11.39 -0.86
CA SER A 55 6.16 -11.94 -1.31
C SER A 55 5.89 -13.39 -1.74
N GLU A 56 6.10 -13.71 -3.01
CA GLU A 56 6.45 -15.09 -3.36
C GLU A 56 7.76 -15.48 -2.66
#